data_AF-A0A9P5XTG5-F1
#
_entry.id   AF-A0A9P5XTG5-F1
#
_cell.length_a   1.000
_cell.length_b   1.000
_cell.length_c   1.000
_cell.angle_alpha   90.00
_cell.angle_beta   90.00
_cell.angle_gamma   90.00
#
_symmetry.space_group_name_H-M   'P 1'
#
loop_
_entity.id
_entity.type
_entity.pdbx_description
1 polymer ?
#
loop_
_entity_poly.entity_id
_entity_poly.type
_entity_poly.pdbx_seq_one_letter_code
_entity_poly.pdbx_strand_id
1 'polypeptide(L)'
;DGSNWSVLPNWEASQGIVNDILSISHIPSPKQPLEIQFEDDIFFKPIVLHLLGFMAGDTPADRRKAAHRSSGFMIADGKLWKVSSKANDRVARTECIPSSQGFAQALKTHTTNGCFGPDLTQLHLRDKYFWP
;
A
#
# COMPACT_ATOMS: atom_id res chain seq x y z
N ASP A 1 36.84 -39.89 44.76
CA ASP A 1 35.52 -40.52 44.56
C ASP A 1 34.70 -39.58 43.67
N GLY A 2 34.95 -39.63 42.36
CA GLY A 2 34.30 -38.78 41.37
C GLY A 2 33.17 -39.56 40.71
N SER A 3 31.95 -39.04 40.82
CA SER A 3 30.73 -39.67 40.30
C SER A 3 30.79 -39.86 38.78
N ASN A 4 30.93 -41.11 38.37
CA ASN A 4 30.93 -41.57 36.99
C ASN A 4 29.51 -41.68 36.43
N TRP A 5 28.79 -40.56 36.38
CA TRP A 5 27.51 -40.48 35.67
C TRP A 5 27.63 -39.50 34.51
N SER A 6 28.19 -39.98 33.41
CA SER A 6 28.00 -39.38 32.10
C SER A 6 26.54 -39.58 31.69
N VAL A 7 25.75 -38.51 31.77
CA VAL A 7 24.42 -38.47 31.16
C VAL A 7 24.61 -38.67 29.65
N LEU A 8 24.20 -39.84 29.14
CA LEU A 8 24.25 -40.10 27.70
C LEU A 8 23.18 -39.26 27.00
N PRO A 9 23.53 -38.41 26.02
CA PRO A 9 22.56 -37.61 25.27
C PRO A 9 22.10 -38.43 24.05
N ASN A 10 21.43 -39.56 24.29
CA ASN A 10 21.12 -40.51 23.20
C ASN A 10 19.64 -40.57 22.80
N TRP A 11 18.73 -39.89 23.52
CA TRP A 11 17.32 -39.87 23.12
C TRP A 11 16.99 -38.76 22.11
N GLU A 12 17.76 -37.67 22.07
CA GLU A 12 17.54 -36.54 21.15
C GLU A 12 18.37 -36.65 19.85
N ALA A 13 19.39 -37.52 19.82
CA ALA A 13 20.32 -37.65 18.70
C ALA A 13 19.83 -38.55 17.54
N SER A 14 18.78 -39.35 17.75
CA SER A 14 18.27 -40.32 16.75
C SER A 14 17.10 -39.78 15.92
N GLN A 15 16.46 -38.71 16.39
CA GLN A 15 15.38 -38.01 15.68
C GLN A 15 15.92 -36.64 15.31
N GLY A 16 16.76 -36.56 14.27
CA GLY A 16 17.25 -35.29 13.75
C GLY A 16 16.09 -34.31 13.61
N ILE A 17 16.23 -33.09 14.16
CA ILE A 17 15.21 -32.04 14.33
C ILE A 17 14.04 -32.20 13.34
N VAL A 18 13.02 -32.97 13.73
CA VAL A 18 11.87 -33.31 12.85
C VAL A 18 10.88 -32.14 12.79
N ASN A 19 10.93 -31.26 13.78
CA ASN A 19 10.08 -30.07 13.86
C ASN A 19 10.88 -28.86 13.42
N ASP A 20 10.76 -28.51 12.15
CA ASP A 20 11.14 -27.18 11.68
C ASP A 20 10.09 -26.16 12.16
N ILE A 21 10.26 -25.67 13.40
CA ILE A 21 9.39 -24.69 14.05
C ILE A 21 9.48 -23.31 13.35
N LEU A 22 10.40 -23.14 12.38
CA LEU A 22 10.65 -21.90 11.65
C LEU A 22 10.25 -21.96 10.17
N SER A 23 9.51 -22.97 9.74
CA SER A 23 8.98 -23.07 8.37
C SER A 23 7.87 -22.03 8.14
N ILE A 24 8.25 -20.76 7.97
CA ILE A 24 7.39 -19.73 7.40
C ILE A 24 7.34 -20.01 5.89
N SER A 25 6.44 -20.91 5.48
CA SER A 25 6.08 -21.06 4.08
C SER A 25 5.46 -19.73 3.63
N HIS A 26 6.21 -18.92 2.89
CA HIS A 26 5.73 -17.65 2.33
C HIS A 26 4.74 -17.95 1.20
N ILE A 27 3.52 -18.34 1.56
CA ILE A 27 2.41 -18.41 0.62
C ILE A 27 2.16 -16.95 0.20
N PRO A 28 2.33 -16.58 -1.09
CA PRO A 28 2.04 -15.23 -1.52
C PRO A 28 0.57 -14.96 -1.20
N SER A 29 0.32 -13.98 -0.34
CA SER A 29 -1.04 -13.52 -0.07
C SER A 29 -1.69 -13.11 -1.39
N PRO A 30 -2.97 -13.46 -1.63
CA PRO A 30 -3.65 -13.00 -2.83
C PRO A 30 -3.59 -11.46 -2.89
N LYS A 31 -3.19 -10.94 -4.04
CA LYS A 31 -3.11 -9.49 -4.27
C LYS A 31 -4.44 -8.85 -3.92
N GLN A 32 -4.38 -7.79 -3.13
CA GLN A 32 -5.59 -7.04 -2.77
C GLN A 32 -6.11 -6.30 -4.01
N PRO A 33 -7.43 -6.10 -4.17
CA PRO A 33 -7.99 -5.39 -5.34
C PRO A 33 -7.35 -4.01 -5.57
N LEU A 34 -7.04 -3.30 -4.49
CA LEU A 34 -6.40 -1.99 -4.53
C LEU A 34 -4.94 -2.06 -5.02
N GLU A 35 -4.22 -3.14 -4.69
CA GLU A 35 -2.87 -3.37 -5.18
C GLU A 35 -2.87 -3.53 -6.71
N ILE A 36 -3.82 -4.32 -7.23
CA ILE A 36 -4.01 -4.54 -8.67
C ILE A 36 -4.38 -3.22 -9.37
N GLN A 37 -5.26 -2.42 -8.76
CA GLN A 37 -5.71 -1.16 -9.35
C GLN A 37 -4.57 -0.14 -9.55
N PHE A 38 -3.58 -0.12 -8.65
CA PHE A 38 -2.47 0.83 -8.66
C PHE A 38 -1.12 0.19 -9.03
N GLU A 39 -1.11 -1.02 -9.59
CA GLU A 39 0.11 -1.78 -9.84
C GLU A 39 1.08 -1.08 -10.82
N ASP A 40 0.53 -0.41 -11.83
CA ASP A 40 1.26 0.32 -12.87
C ASP A 40 1.55 1.78 -12.50
N ASP A 41 1.06 2.24 -11.35
CA ASP A 41 1.21 3.63 -10.92
C ASP A 41 2.45 3.81 -10.04
N ILE A 42 3.49 4.41 -10.60
CA ILE A 42 4.78 4.63 -9.91
C ILE A 42 4.59 5.47 -8.63
N PHE A 43 3.62 6.37 -8.61
CA PHE A 43 3.39 7.24 -7.46
C PHE A 43 2.60 6.53 -6.36
N PHE A 44 1.49 5.88 -6.72
CA PHE A 44 0.58 5.29 -5.74
C PHE A 44 0.98 3.87 -5.30
N LYS A 45 1.62 3.06 -6.15
CA LYS A 45 2.06 1.70 -5.80
C LYS A 45 2.78 1.61 -4.45
N PRO A 46 3.86 2.37 -4.19
CA PRO A 46 4.56 2.28 -2.89
C PRO A 46 3.68 2.73 -1.72
N ILE A 47 2.74 3.66 -1.94
CA ILE A 47 1.83 4.17 -0.92
C ILE A 47 0.82 3.07 -0.54
N VAL A 48 0.19 2.45 -1.54
CA VAL A 48 -0.79 1.38 -1.35
C VAL A 48 -0.15 0.18 -0.67
N LEU A 49 1.03 -0.25 -1.13
CA LEU A 49 1.77 -1.35 -0.51
C LEU A 49 2.07 -1.05 0.96
N HIS A 50 2.53 0.16 1.27
CA HIS A 50 2.80 0.54 2.65
C HIS A 50 1.54 0.54 3.53
N LEU A 51 0.43 1.10 3.03
CA LEU A 51 -0.85 1.15 3.77
C LEU A 51 -1.46 -0.24 3.99
N LEU A 52 -1.18 -1.21 3.11
CA LEU A 52 -1.57 -2.60 3.25
C LEU A 52 -0.63 -3.42 4.16
N GLY A 53 0.45 -2.81 4.67
CA GLY A 53 1.43 -3.48 5.53
C GLY A 53 2.49 -4.30 4.78
N PHE A 54 2.57 -4.16 3.46
CA PHE A 54 3.61 -4.81 2.65
C PHE A 54 4.90 -3.98 2.61
N MET A 55 6.00 -4.63 2.24
CA MET A 55 7.29 -3.99 2.07
C MET A 55 7.27 -3.12 0.80
N ALA A 56 7.20 -1.80 0.98
CA ALA A 56 7.22 -0.84 -0.12
C ALA A 56 8.66 -0.54 -0.58
N GLY A 57 9.19 -1.38 -1.47
CA GLY A 57 10.51 -1.23 -2.10
C GLY A 57 11.63 -2.04 -1.44
N ASP A 58 12.74 -2.17 -2.16
CA ASP A 58 13.83 -3.09 -1.81
C ASP A 58 14.76 -2.52 -0.73
N THR A 59 14.95 -1.20 -0.71
CA THR A 59 15.88 -0.55 0.23
C THR A 59 15.16 0.01 1.46
N PRO A 60 15.84 0.13 2.62
CA PRO A 60 15.30 0.87 3.77
C PRO A 60 14.94 2.33 3.44
N ALA A 61 15.64 2.95 2.49
CA ALA A 61 15.37 4.32 2.07
C ALA A 61 14.02 4.42 1.32
N ASP A 62 13.72 3.46 0.45
CA ASP A 62 12.46 3.44 -0.29
C ASP A 62 11.27 3.20 0.63
N ARG A 63 11.43 2.31 1.61
CA ARG A 63 10.42 2.08 2.65
C ARG A 63 10.12 3.33 3.47
N ARG A 64 11.15 4.10 3.85
CA ARG A 64 10.96 5.39 4.54
C ARG A 64 10.26 6.43 3.65
N LYS A 65 10.64 6.50 2.36
CA LYS A 65 9.97 7.39 1.40
C LYS A 65 8.50 7.02 1.24
N ALA A 66 8.19 5.73 1.12
CA ALA A 66 6.82 5.24 1.03
C ALA A 66 6.00 5.59 2.27
N ALA A 67 6.55 5.32 3.47
CA ALA A 67 5.92 5.68 4.75
C ALA A 67 5.69 7.19 4.91
N HIS A 68 6.65 8.00 4.48
CA HIS A 68 6.50 9.45 4.50
C HIS A 68 5.39 9.90 3.53
N ARG A 69 5.39 9.39 2.29
CA ARG A 69 4.38 9.71 1.28
C ARG A 69 2.98 9.27 1.70
N SER A 70 2.83 8.13 2.37
CA SER A 70 1.54 7.60 2.81
C SER A 70 0.91 8.39 3.96
N SER A 71 1.64 9.28 4.64
CA SER A 71 1.11 10.08 5.76
C SER A 71 -0.13 10.92 5.40
N GLY A 72 -0.26 11.32 4.14
CA GLY A 72 -1.40 12.06 3.63
C GLY A 72 -2.50 11.20 2.99
N PHE A 73 -2.46 9.88 3.16
CA PHE A 73 -3.38 8.95 2.51
C PHE A 73 -3.96 7.95 3.50
N MET A 74 -5.16 7.45 3.19
CA MET A 74 -5.82 6.39 3.94
C MET A 74 -6.57 5.44 3.01
N ILE A 75 -6.72 4.19 3.41
CA ILE A 75 -7.61 3.23 2.76
C ILE A 75 -8.92 3.21 3.54
N ALA A 76 -10.03 3.46 2.87
CA ALA A 76 -11.37 3.38 3.45
C ALA A 76 -12.37 2.92 2.37
N ASP A 77 -13.30 2.05 2.75
CA ASP A 77 -14.35 1.52 1.85
C ASP A 77 -13.78 0.87 0.57
N GLY A 78 -12.62 0.20 0.69
CA GLY A 78 -11.94 -0.45 -0.44
C GLY A 78 -11.31 0.52 -1.45
N LYS A 79 -11.22 1.81 -1.11
CA LYS A 79 -10.66 2.87 -1.96
C LYS A 79 -9.49 3.57 -1.29
N LEU A 80 -8.60 4.14 -2.10
CA LEU A 80 -7.54 5.02 -1.64
C LEU A 80 -8.05 6.46 -1.58
N TRP A 81 -7.81 7.12 -0.45
CA TRP A 81 -8.22 8.51 -0.21
C TRP A 81 -7.01 9.36 0.13
N LYS A 82 -6.93 10.55 -0.44
CA LYS A 82 -6.02 11.61 0.01
C LYS A 82 -6.70 12.41 1.10
N VAL A 83 -6.06 12.52 2.24
CA VAL A 83 -6.54 13.22 3.43
C VAL A 83 -6.00 14.64 3.41
N SER A 84 -6.86 15.63 3.61
CA SER A 84 -6.37 16.98 3.83
C SER A 84 -5.75 17.12 5.22
N SER A 85 -4.57 17.73 5.29
CA SER A 85 -3.95 18.09 6.57
C SER A 85 -4.45 19.44 7.12
N LYS A 86 -5.21 20.22 6.34
CA LYS A 86 -5.62 21.58 6.73
C LYS A 86 -7.07 21.60 7.17
N ALA A 87 -7.34 22.18 8.34
CA ALA A 87 -8.69 22.34 8.87
C ALA A 87 -9.61 23.20 7.98
N ASN A 88 -9.03 24.11 7.18
CA ASN A 88 -9.78 25.02 6.29
C ASN A 88 -9.88 24.53 4.85
N ASP A 89 -9.43 23.31 4.54
CA ASP A 89 -9.64 22.77 3.20
C ASP A 89 -11.13 22.49 2.98
N ARG A 90 -11.61 22.83 1.78
CA ARG A 90 -13.02 22.69 1.41
C ARG A 90 -13.54 21.26 1.51
N VAL A 91 -12.67 20.28 1.28
CA VAL A 91 -13.01 18.85 1.31
C VAL A 91 -12.02 18.14 2.23
N ALA A 92 -12.54 17.34 3.16
CA ALA A 92 -11.73 16.60 4.12
C ALA A 92 -10.87 15.50 3.47
N ARG A 93 -11.39 14.85 2.42
CA ARG A 93 -10.70 13.81 1.67
C ARG A 93 -11.14 13.74 0.21
N THR A 94 -10.22 13.41 -0.68
CA THR A 94 -10.49 13.18 -2.12
C THR A 94 -10.15 11.75 -2.50
N GLU A 95 -10.91 11.18 -3.43
CA GLU A 95 -10.67 9.82 -3.93
C GLU A 95 -9.42 9.81 -4.82
N CYS A 96 -8.46 8.95 -4.54
CA CYS A 96 -7.31 8.77 -5.42
C CYS A 96 -7.68 7.85 -6.58
N ILE A 97 -7.29 8.23 -7.80
CA ILE A 97 -7.41 7.41 -8.99
C ILE A 97 -6.04 7.18 -9.61
N PRO A 98 -5.81 6.05 -10.31
CA PRO A 98 -4.55 5.84 -11.03
C PRO A 98 -4.31 6.96 -12.05
N SER A 99 -3.06 7.40 -12.22
CA SER A 99 -2.71 8.45 -13.19
C SER A 99 -3.12 8.08 -14.62
N SER A 100 -3.14 6.79 -14.97
CA SER A 100 -3.62 6.29 -16.26
C SER A 100 -5.11 6.58 -16.52
N GLN A 101 -5.92 6.70 -15.46
CA GLN A 101 -7.36 6.98 -15.54
C GLN A 101 -7.66 8.49 -15.44
N GLY A 102 -6.70 9.30 -14.96
CA GLY A 102 -6.88 10.73 -14.73
C GLY A 102 -7.33 11.50 -15.98
N PHE A 103 -6.70 11.23 -17.13
CA PHE A 103 -7.07 11.90 -18.39
C PHE A 103 -8.50 11.55 -18.83
N ALA A 104 -8.87 10.27 -18.78
CA ALA A 104 -10.21 9.83 -19.14
C ALA A 104 -11.27 10.47 -18.23
N GLN A 105 -10.98 10.58 -16.93
CA GLN A 105 -11.86 11.23 -15.96
C GLN A 105 -11.98 12.75 -16.23
N ALA A 106 -10.90 13.41 -16.60
CA ALA A 106 -10.91 14.82 -17.00
C ALA A 106 -11.74 15.04 -18.27
N LEU A 107 -11.53 14.23 -19.30
CA LEU A 107 -12.28 14.28 -20.56
C LEU A 107 -13.79 14.05 -20.36
N LYS A 108 -14.15 13.06 -19.53
CA LYS A 108 -15.54 12.79 -19.15
C LYS A 108 -16.19 14.00 -18.47
N THR A 109 -15.46 14.63 -17.56
CA THR A 109 -15.96 15.80 -16.82
C THR A 109 -16.12 17.01 -17.74
N HIS A 110 -15.14 17.25 -18.61
CA HIS A 110 -15.20 18.30 -19.62
C HIS A 110 -16.44 18.15 -20.50
N THR A 111 -16.64 16.97 -21.09
CA THR A 111 -17.77 16.70 -22.01
C THR A 111 -19.13 16.75 -21.31
N THR A 112 -19.23 16.20 -20.10
CA THR A 112 -20.51 16.16 -19.33
C THR A 112 -20.95 17.55 -18.88
N ASN A 113 -20.00 18.43 -18.56
CA ASN A 113 -20.30 19.76 -18.06
C ASN A 113 -20.49 20.80 -19.17
N GLY A 114 -20.58 20.40 -20.45
CA GLY A 114 -20.77 21.34 -21.56
C GLY A 114 -19.46 21.92 -22.09
N CYS A 115 -18.40 21.11 -22.10
CA CYS A 115 -17.08 21.45 -22.65
C CYS A 115 -16.42 22.64 -21.94
N PHE A 116 -16.48 22.66 -20.61
CA PHE A 116 -15.84 23.68 -19.79
C PHE A 116 -14.36 23.86 -20.09
N GLY A 117 -13.86 25.10 -19.98
CA GLY A 117 -12.42 25.36 -20.02
C GLY A 117 -11.63 24.56 -18.96
N PRO A 118 -10.30 24.49 -19.10
CA PRO A 118 -9.45 23.69 -18.23
C PRO A 118 -9.60 24.06 -16.75
N ASP A 119 -9.65 25.34 -16.41
CA ASP A 119 -9.75 25.81 -15.02
C ASP A 119 -11.04 25.39 -14.34
N LEU A 120 -12.18 25.51 -15.04
CA LEU A 120 -13.48 25.09 -14.54
C LEU A 120 -13.57 23.57 -14.40
N THR A 121 -12.96 22.84 -15.33
CA THR A 121 -12.85 21.38 -15.27
C THR A 121 -12.01 20.95 -14.06
N GLN A 122 -10.86 21.59 -13.85
CA GLN A 122 -10.00 21.33 -12.71
C GLN A 122 -10.69 21.65 -11.38
N LEU A 123 -11.42 22.77 -11.31
CA LEU A 123 -12.18 23.16 -10.12
C LEU A 123 -13.25 22.14 -9.74
N HIS A 124 -13.88 21.51 -10.74
CA HIS A 124 -14.85 20.43 -10.52
C HIS A 124 -14.20 19.11 -10.06
N LEU A 125 -13.01 18.80 -10.56
CA LEU A 125 -12.31 17.55 -10.28
C LEU A 125 -11.59 17.56 -8.93
N ARG A 126 -10.99 18.69 -8.56
CA ARG A 126 -10.15 18.86 -7.36
C ARG A 126 -10.82 18.44 -6.06
N ASP A 127 -12.15 18.57 -5.97
CA ASP A 127 -12.91 18.20 -4.78
C ASP A 127 -13.20 16.72 -4.65
N LYS A 128 -13.22 16.01 -5.77
CA LYS A 128 -13.66 14.62 -5.83
C LYS A 128 -12.49 13.68 -5.99
N TYR A 129 -11.54 14.05 -6.84
CA TYR A 129 -10.49 13.17 -7.30
C TYR A 129 -9.10 13.79 -7.10
N PHE A 130 -8.13 12.92 -6.88
CA PHE A 130 -6.72 13.28 -6.85
C PHE A 130 -5.89 12.27 -7.64
N TRP A 131 -5.02 12.80 -8.51
CA TRP A 131 -3.95 12.06 -9.16
C TRP A 131 -2.79 13.04 -9.43
N PRO A 132 -1.53 12.56 -9.43
CA PRO A 132 -0.36 13.35 -9.79
C PRO A 132 -0.25 13.56 -11.31
#